data_AF-A0A397FQN3-F1
#
_entry.id   AF-A0A397FQN3-F1
#
_cell.length_a   1.000
_cell.length_b   1.000
_cell.length_c   1.000
_cell.angle_alpha   90.00
_cell.angle_beta   90.00
_cell.angle_gamma   90.00
#
_symmetry.space_group_name_H-M   'P 1'
#
loop_
_entity.id
_entity.type
_entity.pdbx_description
1 polymer ?
#
loop_
_entity_poly.entity_id
_entity_poly.type
_entity_poly.pdbx_seq_one_letter_code
_entity_poly.pdbx_strand_id
1 'polypeptide(L)'
;MNNIADLTFIYDTKGDMCFVWQGRSIRELTIKGDTERNGEVNGTWFQVNHLTNHWISFRKNQYRLNTWEAFYKCVQREQITFYRRLLPIDSLNSLLTFSFTEKDEWIKDPVSGKWKNK
;
A
#
# COMPACT_ATOMS: atom_id res chain seq x y z
N MET A 1 -6.96 15.43 9.62
CA MET A 1 -6.72 14.17 8.88
C MET A 1 -5.52 14.42 8.00
N ASN A 2 -4.47 13.61 8.12
CA ASN A 2 -3.27 13.81 7.31
C ASN A 2 -3.55 13.28 5.90
N ASN A 3 -3.22 14.07 4.87
CA ASN A 3 -3.40 13.64 3.50
C ASN A 3 -2.46 12.45 3.26
N ILE A 4 -2.93 11.42 2.54
CA ILE A 4 -2.07 10.28 2.19
C ILE A 4 -0.85 10.73 1.38
N ALA A 5 -0.96 11.86 0.66
CA ALA A 5 0.15 12.50 -0.03
C ALA A 5 1.26 13.01 0.92
N ASP A 6 0.96 13.23 2.20
CA ASP A 6 1.93 13.67 3.21
C ASP A 6 2.69 12.51 3.87
N LEU A 7 2.38 11.27 3.47
CA LEU A 7 3.06 10.06 3.96
C LEU A 7 4.06 9.56 2.94
N THR A 8 5.29 9.32 3.38
CA THR A 8 6.28 8.57 2.62
C THR A 8 6.45 7.20 3.26
N PHE A 9 6.25 6.16 2.47
CA PHE A 9 6.47 4.77 2.87
C PHE A 9 7.86 4.34 2.47
N ILE A 10 8.52 3.62 3.37
CA ILE A 10 9.80 2.95 3.13
C ILE A 10 9.55 1.46 3.39
N TYR A 11 9.64 0.64 2.35
CA TYR A 11 9.40 -0.80 2.46
C TYR A 11 10.65 -1.57 2.08
N ASP A 12 11.13 -2.45 2.97
CA ASP A 12 12.21 -3.39 2.70
C ASP A 12 11.63 -4.71 2.19
N THR A 13 11.82 -4.96 0.90
CA THR A 13 11.27 -6.14 0.22
C THR A 13 11.96 -7.44 0.62
N LYS A 14 13.09 -7.38 1.34
CA LYS A 14 13.81 -8.56 1.85
C LYS A 14 13.38 -8.91 3.26
N GLY A 15 13.34 -7.91 4.15
CA GLY A 15 12.94 -8.08 5.55
C GLY A 15 11.43 -8.08 5.80
N ASP A 16 10.63 -7.72 4.79
CA ASP A 16 9.19 -7.48 4.92
C ASP A 16 8.85 -6.47 6.03
N MET A 17 9.65 -5.41 6.11
CA MET A 17 9.49 -4.33 7.08
C MET A 17 8.99 -3.08 6.37
N CYS A 18 8.04 -2.38 6.99
CA CYS A 18 7.53 -1.12 6.48
C CYS A 18 7.65 -0.01 7.51
N PHE A 19 8.14 1.14 7.08
CA PHE A 19 8.18 2.37 7.86
C PHE A 19 7.34 3.43 7.17
N VAL A 20 6.76 4.32 7.98
CA VAL A 20 6.15 5.55 7.48
C VAL A 20 6.93 6.74 8.01
N TRP A 21 7.33 7.61 7.10
CA TRP A 21 7.85 8.94 7.39
C TRP A 21 6.73 9.95 7.20
N GLN A 22 6.48 10.74 8.24
CA GLN A 22 5.54 11.85 8.23
C GLN A 22 6.17 13.05 8.94
N GLY A 23 6.22 14.20 8.27
CA GLY A 23 6.84 15.42 8.80
C GLY A 23 8.31 15.19 9.15
N ARG A 24 8.64 15.16 10.45
CA ARG A 24 10.01 14.94 10.96
C ARG A 24 10.19 13.62 11.73
N SER A 25 9.21 12.72 11.67
CA SER A 25 9.24 11.46 12.40
C SER A 25 9.14 10.26 11.46
N ILE A 26 9.96 9.24 11.71
CA ILE A 26 9.89 7.93 11.08
C ILE A 26 9.42 6.94 12.14
N ARG A 27 8.49 6.05 11.78
CA ARG A 27 8.09 4.93 12.63
C ARG A 27 7.88 3.66 11.83
N GLU A 28 8.20 2.54 12.43
CA GLU A 28 7.87 1.22 11.90
C GLU A 28 6.36 0.96 12.00
N LEU A 29 5.83 0.25 11.00
CA LEU A 29 4.44 -0.17 10.97
C LEU A 29 4.30 -1.60 11.48
N THR A 30 3.26 -1.84 12.26
CA THR A 30 2.96 -3.17 12.78
C THR A 30 2.37 -4.05 11.68
N ILE A 31 2.95 -5.23 11.47
CA ILE A 31 2.37 -6.31 10.66
C ILE A 31 1.08 -6.79 11.33
N LYS A 32 0.03 -6.96 10.54
CA LYS A 32 -1.28 -7.43 11.03
C LYS A 32 -1.74 -8.73 10.41
N GLY A 33 -1.03 -9.22 9.41
CA GLY A 33 -1.28 -10.51 8.80
C GLY A 33 -1.13 -10.46 7.29
N ASP A 34 -1.43 -11.60 6.69
CA ASP A 34 -1.21 -11.83 5.28
C ASP A 34 -2.33 -11.20 4.42
N THR A 35 -1.99 -10.89 3.17
CA THR A 35 -2.98 -10.63 2.13
C THR A 35 -3.23 -11.91 1.37
N GLU A 36 -4.49 -12.33 1.26
CA GLU A 36 -4.87 -13.51 0.48
C GLU A 36 -5.58 -13.11 -0.82
N ARG A 37 -5.33 -13.87 -1.89
CA ARG A 37 -6.14 -13.83 -3.11
C ARG A 37 -6.28 -15.24 -3.64
N ASN A 38 -7.52 -15.67 -3.88
CA ASN A 38 -7.83 -17.01 -4.39
C ASN A 38 -7.25 -18.15 -3.51
N GLY A 39 -7.15 -17.93 -2.19
CA GLY A 39 -6.59 -18.91 -1.26
C GLY A 39 -5.06 -18.94 -1.19
N GLU A 40 -4.36 -18.04 -1.90
CA GLU A 40 -2.91 -17.92 -1.82
C GLU A 40 -2.53 -16.65 -1.06
N VAL A 41 -1.65 -16.81 -0.07
CA VAL A 41 -0.95 -15.68 0.56
C VAL A 41 -0.07 -15.02 -0.48
N ASN A 42 -0.29 -13.72 -0.68
CA ASN A 42 0.35 -12.98 -1.74
C ASN A 42 0.85 -11.60 -1.32
N GLY A 43 1.08 -11.37 -0.02
CA GLY A 43 1.59 -10.10 0.50
C GLY A 43 1.28 -9.94 1.99
N THR A 44 1.60 -8.77 2.53
CA THR A 44 1.51 -8.49 3.97
C THR A 44 0.76 -7.20 4.23
N TRP A 45 -0.20 -7.18 5.16
CA TRP A 45 -0.87 -5.97 5.63
C TRP A 45 -0.12 -5.34 6.81
N PHE A 46 0.19 -4.06 6.67
CA PHE A 46 0.75 -3.20 7.70
C PHE A 46 -0.30 -2.18 8.13
N GLN A 47 -0.43 -1.97 9.44
CA GLN A 47 -1.32 -0.95 9.97
C GLN A 47 -0.64 0.41 9.98
N VAL A 48 -1.12 1.32 9.15
CA VAL A 48 -0.59 2.70 9.10
C VAL A 48 -1.05 3.47 10.33
N ASN A 49 -2.33 3.43 10.68
CA ASN A 49 -2.85 4.10 11.88
C ASN A 49 -3.92 3.24 12.55
N HIS A 50 -3.76 3.00 13.87
CA HIS A 50 -4.64 2.16 14.67
C HIS A 50 -5.99 2.81 14.99
N LEU A 51 -6.08 4.15 14.93
CA LEU A 51 -7.32 4.89 15.20
C LEU A 51 -8.15 5.13 13.93
N THR A 52 -7.50 5.21 12.77
CA THR A 52 -8.15 5.70 11.55
C THR A 52 -8.34 4.63 10.47
N ASN A 53 -8.11 3.35 10.79
CA ASN A 53 -8.33 2.22 9.86
C ASN A 53 -7.60 2.38 8.51
N HIS A 54 -6.35 2.87 8.54
CA HIS A 54 -5.51 2.94 7.35
C HIS A 54 -4.52 1.80 7.33
N TRP A 55 -4.40 1.19 6.17
CA TRP A 55 -3.63 -0.03 5.95
C TRP A 55 -2.86 0.10 4.66
N ILE A 56 -1.67 -0.48 4.64
CA ILE A 56 -0.88 -0.62 3.43
C ILE A 56 -0.46 -2.08 3.27
N SER A 57 -0.46 -2.58 2.05
CA SER A 57 0.13 -3.87 1.73
C SER A 57 1.05 -3.79 0.54
N PHE A 58 1.96 -4.75 0.50
CA PHE A 58 2.96 -4.90 -0.53
C PHE A 58 2.91 -6.31 -1.07
N ARG A 59 3.04 -6.42 -2.39
CA ARG A 59 3.23 -7.72 -3.03
C ARG A 59 4.09 -7.63 -4.28
N LYS A 60 4.75 -8.74 -4.61
CA LYS A 60 5.42 -8.87 -5.89
C LYS A 60 4.38 -8.98 -7.01
N ASN A 61 4.56 -8.19 -8.08
CA ASN A 61 3.71 -8.25 -9.24
C ASN A 61 4.02 -9.53 -10.04
N GLN A 62 3.00 -10.35 -10.29
CA GLN A 62 3.16 -11.62 -11.01
C GLN A 62 3.35 -11.44 -12.52
N TYR A 63 2.92 -10.30 -13.09
CA TYR A 63 2.94 -10.05 -14.53
C TYR A 63 4.11 -9.17 -14.99
N ARG A 64 4.74 -8.45 -14.05
CA ARG A 64 5.87 -7.56 -14.32
C ARG A 64 7.05 -7.96 -13.45
N LEU A 65 8.12 -8.42 -14.11
CA LEU A 65 9.37 -8.75 -13.44
C LEU A 65 9.88 -7.56 -12.62
N ASN A 66 10.45 -7.86 -11.46
CA ASN A 66 11.05 -6.89 -10.54
C ASN A 66 10.15 -5.68 -10.23
N THR A 67 8.83 -5.88 -10.20
CA THR A 67 7.88 -4.83 -9.84
C THR A 67 7.16 -5.27 -8.58
N TRP A 68 7.06 -4.36 -7.62
CA TRP A 68 6.19 -4.51 -6.47
C TRP A 68 4.94 -3.67 -6.65
N GLU A 69 3.89 -4.08 -5.99
CA GLU A 69 2.60 -3.44 -6.01
C GLU A 69 2.27 -3.05 -4.58
N ALA A 70 2.12 -1.75 -4.37
CA ALA A 70 1.71 -1.19 -3.09
C ALA A 70 0.21 -0.86 -3.15
N PHE A 71 -0.52 -1.29 -2.14
CA PHE A 71 -1.93 -1.01 -1.98
C PHE A 71 -2.19 -0.32 -0.67
N TYR A 72 -2.91 0.78 -0.73
CA TYR A 72 -3.38 1.44 0.47
C TYR A 72 -4.89 1.41 0.51
N LYS A 73 -5.44 1.10 1.68
CA LYS A 73 -6.89 1.22 1.92
C LYS A 73 -7.13 2.03 3.18
N CYS A 74 -8.10 2.92 3.10
CA CYS A 74 -8.67 3.61 4.24
C CYS A 74 -10.16 3.26 4.29
N VAL A 75 -10.65 2.88 5.47
CA VAL A 75 -12.08 2.60 5.69
C VAL A 75 -12.64 3.69 6.60
N GLN A 76 -13.48 4.56 6.05
CA GLN A 76 -14.19 5.59 6.80
C GLN A 76 -15.69 5.29 6.73
N ARG A 77 -16.27 4.87 7.86
CA ARG A 77 -17.66 4.40 7.92
C ARG A 77 -17.87 3.28 6.88
N GLU A 78 -18.77 3.48 5.92
CA GLU A 78 -19.08 2.52 4.86
C GLU A 78 -18.29 2.75 3.57
N GLN A 79 -17.47 3.80 3.52
CA GLN A 79 -16.69 4.14 2.33
C GLN A 79 -15.26 3.63 2.46
N ILE A 80 -14.80 2.93 1.41
CA ILE A 80 -13.42 2.49 1.28
C ILE A 80 -12.75 3.34 0.20
N THR A 81 -11.70 4.07 0.58
CA THR A 81 -10.80 4.71 -0.38
C THR A 81 -9.61 3.79 -0.62
N PHE A 82 -9.29 3.54 -1.88
CA PHE A 82 -8.22 2.64 -2.29
C PHE A 82 -7.19 3.39 -3.13
N TYR A 83 -5.91 3.14 -2.89
CA TYR A 83 -4.83 3.59 -3.74
C TYR A 83 -3.96 2.41 -4.14
N ARG A 84 -3.43 2.46 -5.36
CA ARG A 84 -2.59 1.40 -5.93
C ARG A 84 -1.47 2.02 -6.74
N ARG A 85 -0.24 1.57 -6.46
CA ARG A 85 0.96 2.00 -7.19
C ARG A 85 1.83 0.81 -7.55
N LEU A 86 2.39 0.85 -8.75
CA LEU A 86 3.42 -0.09 -9.20
C LEU A 86 4.80 0.54 -8.99
N LEU A 87 5.70 -0.21 -8.36
CA LEU A 87 7.01 0.21 -7.90
C LEU A 87 8.05 -0.70 -8.55
N PRO A 88 8.71 -0.26 -9.64
CA PRO A 88 9.82 -1.00 -10.21
C PRO A 88 11.00 -1.02 -9.22
N ILE A 89 11.67 -2.16 -9.14
CA ILE A 89 12.84 -2.38 -8.30
C ILE A 89 14.06 -2.59 -9.19
N ASP A 90 15.12 -1.86 -8.86
CA ASP A 90 16.46 -2.20 -9.31
C ASP A 90 16.96 -3.40 -8.50
N SER A 91 17.54 -4.41 -9.15
CA SER A 91 17.93 -5.69 -8.55
C SER A 91 18.92 -5.55 -7.38
N LEU A 92 19.57 -4.40 -7.27
CA LEU A 92 20.53 -4.07 -6.22
C LEU A 92 19.91 -3.41 -4.98
N ASN A 93 18.68 -2.89 -5.05
CA ASN A 93 18.06 -2.15 -3.96
C ASN A 93 16.76 -2.81 -3.48
N SER A 94 16.73 -3.28 -2.23
CA SER A 94 15.52 -3.85 -1.62
C SER A 94 14.61 -2.80 -0.97
N LEU A 95 15.05 -1.54 -0.87
CA LEU A 95 14.29 -0.47 -0.25
C LEU A 95 13.46 0.30 -1.28
N LEU A 96 12.15 0.21 -1.14
CA LEU A 96 11.19 1.03 -1.87
C LEU A 96 10.83 2.27 -1.04
N THR A 97 11.16 3.47 -1.54
CA THR A 97 10.75 4.74 -0.92
C THR A 97 9.79 5.49 -1.84
N PHE A 98 8.56 5.73 -1.40
CA PHE A 98 7.52 6.34 -2.24
C PHE A 98 6.39 6.98 -1.42
N SER A 99 5.58 7.81 -2.09
CA SER A 99 4.33 8.37 -1.57
C SER A 99 3.20 8.10 -2.56
N PHE A 100 1.95 8.04 -2.08
CA PHE A 100 0.80 8.02 -2.98
C PHE A 100 0.40 9.45 -3.37
N THR A 101 -0.24 9.56 -4.51
CA THR A 101 -0.83 10.80 -5.03
C THR A 101 -2.29 10.54 -5.42
N GLU A 102 -3.05 11.59 -5.73
CA GLU A 102 -4.43 11.45 -6.19
C GLU A 102 -4.56 10.60 -7.47
N LYS A 103 -3.53 10.59 -8.31
CA LYS A 103 -3.47 9.73 -9.52
C LYS A 103 -3.37 8.25 -9.19
N ASP A 104 -2.93 7.91 -7.98
CA ASP A 104 -2.87 6.54 -7.53
C ASP A 104 -4.20 6.08 -6.93
N GLU A 105 -5.23 6.94 -6.84
CA GLU A 105 -6.55 6.61 -6.31
C GLU A 105 -7.30 5.69 -7.29
N TRP A 106 -7.97 4.70 -6.73
CA TRP A 106 -8.80 3.76 -7.46
C TRP A 106 -10.19 3.76 -6.83
N ILE A 107 -11.19 3.82 -7.69
CA ILE A 107 -12.60 3.82 -7.32
C ILE A 107 -13.26 2.55 -7.85
N LYS A 108 -14.17 2.00 -7.06
CA LYS A 108 -15.02 0.89 -7.53
C LYS A 108 -16.14 1.49 -8.36
N ASP A 109 -16.20 1.13 -9.63
CA ASP A 109 -17.26 1.55 -10.52
C ASP A 109 -18.60 1.00 -9.99
N PRO A 110 -19.60 1.87 -9.75
CA PRO A 110 -20.84 1.47 -9.08
C PRO A 110 -21.74 0.61 -9.97
N VAL A 111 -21.56 0.65 -11.29
CA VAL A 111 -22.40 -0.08 -12.26
C VAL A 111 -21.79 -1.45 -12.56
N SER A 112 -20.50 -1.49 -12.86
CA SER A 112 -19.81 -2.73 -13.24
C SER A 112 -19.19 -3.47 -12.06
N GLY A 113 -19.08 -2.83 -10.89
CA GLY A 113 -18.40 -3.37 -9.71
C GLY A 113 -16.89 -3.51 -9.87
N LYS A 114 -16.31 -3.07 -11.00
CA LYS A 114 -14.88 -3.18 -11.31
C LYS A 114 -14.11 -2.00 -10.72
N TRP A 115 -12.89 -2.24 -10.26
CA TRP A 115 -12.00 -1.16 -9.84
C TRP A 115 -11.39 -0.48 -11.06
N LYS A 116 -11.41 0.85 -11.10
CA LYS A 116 -10.73 1.68 -12.10
C LYS A 116 -9.88 2.74 -11.43
N ASN A 117 -8.79 3.13 -12.07
CA ASN A 117 -8.05 4.33 -11.69
C ASN A 117 -8.99 5.54 -11.87
N LYS A 118 -8.96 6.46 -10.90
CA LYS A 118 -9.84 7.63 -10.87
C LYS A 118 -9.56 8.60 -12.01
#